data_AF-A0A2D5WJX4-F1
#
_entry.id   AF-A0A2D5WJX4-F1
#
_cell.length_a   1.000
_cell.length_b   1.000
_cell.length_c   1.000
_cell.angle_alpha   90.00
_cell.angle_beta   90.00
_cell.angle_gamma   90.00
#
_symmetry.space_group_name_H-M   'P 1'
#
loop_
_entity.id
_entity.type
_entity.pdbx_description
1 polymer ?
#
loop_
_entity_poly.entity_id
_entity_poly.type
_entity_poly.pdbx_seq_one_letter_code
_entity_poly.pdbx_strand_id
1 'polypeptide(L)'
;MVDEVAENWKDSGLSEQQKAICYLAEKLTLNPGKINDNNIKEVKKFGYSDKEISEIVQIISYFNYINRVADGLGLEPEEFIDPKGYKK
;
A
#
# COMPACT_ATOMS: atom_id res chain seq x y z
N MET A 1 5.03 5.83 -14.42
CA MET A 1 4.66 6.05 -13.02
C MET A 1 3.96 4.85 -12.37
N VAL A 2 2.77 4.41 -12.80
CA VAL A 2 2.11 3.23 -12.16
C VAL A 2 2.95 1.97 -12.34
N ASP A 3 3.49 1.73 -13.55
CA ASP A 3 4.43 0.63 -13.81
C ASP A 3 5.65 0.64 -12.88
N GLU A 4 6.28 1.80 -12.70
CA GLU A 4 7.45 1.97 -11.84
C GLU A 4 7.12 1.67 -10.37
N VAL A 5 5.95 2.10 -9.90
CA VAL A 5 5.51 1.84 -8.52
C VAL A 5 5.21 0.36 -8.30
N ALA A 6 4.59 -0.29 -9.29
CA ALA A 6 4.28 -1.72 -9.23
C ALA A 6 5.54 -2.59 -9.27
N GLU A 7 6.55 -2.23 -10.07
CA GLU A 7 7.83 -2.95 -10.12
C GLU A 7 8.69 -2.70 -8.88
N ASN A 8 8.98 -1.43 -8.57
CA ASN A 8 9.72 -1.06 -7.38
C ASN A 8 9.47 0.41 -6.99
N TRP A 9 8.47 0.62 -6.14
CA TRP A 9 8.12 1.95 -5.64
C TRP A 9 9.27 2.71 -4.95
N LYS A 10 10.29 2.03 -4.43
CA LYS A 10 11.45 2.69 -3.78
C LYS A 10 12.29 3.48 -4.77
N ASP A 11 12.42 2.96 -6.00
CA ASP A 11 13.19 3.56 -7.10
C ASP A 11 12.30 4.37 -8.07
N SER A 12 11.01 4.50 -7.76
CA SER A 12 10.05 5.26 -8.56
C SER A 12 10.16 6.78 -8.35
N GLY A 13 9.52 7.54 -9.25
CA GLY A 13 9.39 9.00 -9.16
C GLY A 13 8.45 9.54 -8.07
N LEU A 14 8.01 8.70 -7.13
CA LEU A 14 7.20 9.15 -5.98
C LEU A 14 7.96 10.16 -5.12
N SER A 15 7.25 11.16 -4.60
CA SER A 15 7.82 12.09 -3.62
C SER A 15 8.15 11.38 -2.32
N GLU A 16 9.04 11.96 -1.51
CA GLU A 16 9.37 11.41 -0.18
C GLU A 16 8.13 11.29 0.72
N GLN A 17 7.18 12.24 0.59
CA GLN A 17 5.88 12.18 1.27
C GLN A 17 5.07 10.94 0.84
N GLN A 18 5.00 10.65 -0.46
CA GLN A 18 4.32 9.44 -0.96
C GLN A 18 5.06 8.16 -0.58
N LYS A 19 6.40 8.16 -0.60
CA LYS A 19 7.21 7.02 -0.15
C LYS A 19 6.98 6.70 1.32
N ALA A 20 6.75 7.70 2.17
CA ALA A 20 6.46 7.50 3.59
C ALA A 20 5.22 6.62 3.81
N ILE A 21 4.15 6.83 3.03
CA ILE A 21 2.93 5.99 3.13
C ILE A 21 3.15 4.60 2.51
N CYS A 22 4.01 4.47 1.50
CA CYS A 22 4.41 3.16 0.96
C CYS A 22 5.22 2.34 1.97
N TYR A 23 6.13 2.96 2.73
CA TYR A 23 6.83 2.29 3.84
C TYR A 23 5.86 1.81 4.92
N LEU A 24 4.86 2.62 5.27
CA LEU A 24 3.81 2.22 6.20
C LEU A 24 3.00 1.03 5.63
N ALA A 25 2.65 1.07 4.35
CA ALA A 25 1.93 0.01 3.67
C ALA A 25 2.72 -1.31 3.67
N GLU A 26 3.99 -1.29 3.27
CA GLU A 26 4.88 -2.45 3.28
C GLU A 26 4.96 -3.07 4.68
N LYS A 27 5.16 -2.25 5.72
CA LYS A 27 5.25 -2.75 7.10
C LYS A 27 3.93 -3.31 7.61
N LEU A 28 2.81 -2.65 7.34
CA LEU A 28 1.47 -3.10 7.77
C LEU A 28 1.05 -4.38 7.04
N THR A 29 1.49 -4.59 5.80
CA THR A 29 1.26 -5.82 5.03
C THR A 29 2.11 -6.98 5.53
N LEU A 30 3.42 -6.77 5.71
CA LEU A 30 4.36 -7.86 6.05
C LEU A 30 4.43 -8.16 7.55
N ASN A 31 4.26 -7.15 8.41
CA ASN A 31 4.46 -7.24 9.85
C ASN A 31 3.43 -6.39 10.63
N PRO A 32 2.11 -6.61 10.47
CA PRO A 32 1.08 -5.79 11.10
C PRO A 32 1.23 -5.71 12.63
N GLY A 33 1.61 -6.82 13.28
CA GLY A 33 1.82 -6.87 14.74
C GLY A 33 3.04 -6.08 15.26
N LYS A 34 3.87 -5.51 14.37
CA LYS A 34 5.04 -4.67 14.73
C LYS A 34 4.81 -3.17 14.48
N ILE A 35 3.59 -2.77 14.11
CA ILE A 35 3.22 -1.36 13.98
C ILE A 35 3.16 -0.73 15.36
N ASN A 36 3.71 0.48 15.49
CA ASN A 36 3.70 1.25 16.72
C ASN A 36 3.65 2.76 16.43
N ASP A 37 3.57 3.57 17.48
CA ASP A 37 3.45 5.03 17.39
C ASP A 37 4.55 5.70 16.56
N ASN A 38 5.77 5.12 16.51
CA ASN A 38 6.84 5.71 15.71
C ASN A 38 6.52 5.62 14.22
N ASN A 39 5.88 4.54 13.75
CA ASN A 39 5.46 4.46 12.35
C ASN A 39 4.46 5.56 11.97
N ILE A 40 3.54 5.86 12.88
CA ILE A 40 2.55 6.93 12.68
C ILE A 40 3.24 8.30 12.71
N LYS A 41 4.16 8.51 13.65
CA LYS A 41 4.94 9.76 13.74
C LYS A 41 5.78 10.01 12.49
N GLU A 42 6.40 8.99 11.90
CA GLU A 42 7.17 9.16 10.65
C GLU A 42 6.30 9.68 9.51
N VAL A 43 5.09 9.14 9.35
CA VAL A 43 4.15 9.63 8.32
C VAL A 43 3.69 11.07 8.64
N LYS A 44 3.39 11.38 9.90
CA LYS A 44 3.01 12.75 10.33
C LYS A 44 4.07 13.81 10.00
N LYS A 45 5.38 13.47 10.01
CA LYS A 45 6.46 14.41 9.66
C LYS A 45 6.31 14.96 8.23
N PHE A 46 5.64 14.22 7.34
CA PHE A 46 5.36 14.65 5.98
C PHE A 46 4.03 15.42 5.84
N GLY A 47 3.42 15.86 6.94
CA GLY A 47 2.26 16.75 6.93
C GLY A 47 0.90 16.06 6.85
N TYR A 48 0.84 14.73 6.90
CA TYR A 48 -0.43 14.01 6.96
C TYR A 48 -1.12 14.22 8.30
N SER A 49 -2.41 14.57 8.25
CA SER A 49 -3.30 14.66 9.39
C SER A 49 -3.64 13.29 9.96
N ASP A 50 -4.14 13.26 11.20
CA ASP A 50 -4.65 12.02 11.82
C ASP A 50 -5.75 11.36 11.00
N LYS A 51 -6.61 12.17 10.37
CA LYS A 51 -7.67 11.69 9.49
C LYS A 51 -7.10 10.99 8.26
N GLU A 52 -6.16 11.62 7.56
CA GLU A 52 -5.53 11.04 6.37
C GLU A 52 -4.76 9.76 6.69
N ILE A 53 -4.06 9.72 7.83
CA ILE A 53 -3.37 8.50 8.27
C ILE A 53 -4.37 7.37 8.54
N SER A 54 -5.50 7.68 9.18
CA SER A 54 -6.58 6.71 9.39
C SER A 54 -7.11 6.17 8.06
N GLU A 55 -7.32 7.03 7.06
CA GLU A 55 -7.76 6.64 5.71
C GLU A 55 -6.71 5.75 5.02
N ILE A 56 -5.43 6.13 5.10
CA ILE A 56 -4.29 5.34 4.56
C ILE A 56 -4.29 3.93 5.17
N VAL A 57 -4.37 3.81 6.50
CA VAL A 57 -4.35 2.51 7.19
C VAL A 57 -5.56 1.66 6.80
N GLN A 58 -6.74 2.26 6.65
CA GLN A 58 -7.94 1.56 6.23
C GLN A 58 -7.82 1.03 4.79
N ILE A 59 -7.32 1.83 3.85
CA ILE A 59 -7.09 1.42 2.46
C ILE A 59 -6.10 0.25 2.42
N ILE A 60 -4.95 0.36 3.08
CA ILE A 60 -3.96 -0.72 3.15
C ILE A 60 -4.58 -2.00 3.71
N SER A 61 -5.33 -1.88 4.81
CA SER A 61 -5.94 -3.02 5.50
C SER A 61 -7.02 -3.69 4.66
N TYR A 62 -7.83 -2.90 3.95
CA TYR A 62 -8.88 -3.42 3.08
C TYR A 62 -8.31 -4.22 1.90
N PHE A 63 -7.29 -3.72 1.21
CA PHE A 63 -6.64 -4.48 0.15
C PHE A 63 -5.96 -5.74 0.68
N ASN A 64 -5.31 -5.66 1.85
CA ASN A 64 -4.77 -6.84 2.52
C ASN A 64 -5.84 -7.89 2.88
N TYR A 65 -7.08 -7.47 3.18
CA TYR A 65 -8.19 -8.40 3.39
C TYR A 65 -8.65 -9.03 2.07
N ILE A 66 -8.96 -8.22 1.05
CA ILE A 66 -9.44 -8.73 -0.24
C ILE A 66 -8.42 -9.63 -0.93
N ASN A 67 -7.13 -9.28 -0.90
CA ASN A 67 -6.06 -10.13 -1.45
C ASN A 67 -6.06 -11.50 -0.79
N ARG A 68 -6.20 -11.58 0.54
CA ARG A 68 -6.28 -12.86 1.26
C ARG A 68 -7.53 -13.66 0.91
N VAL A 69 -8.66 -13.00 0.67
CA VAL A 69 -9.89 -13.67 0.22
C VAL A 69 -9.69 -14.25 -1.18
N ALA A 70 -9.12 -13.48 -2.10
CA ALA A 70 -8.85 -13.92 -3.47
C ALA A 70 -7.85 -15.08 -3.50
N ASP A 71 -6.70 -14.93 -2.85
CA ASP A 71 -5.65 -15.94 -2.77
C ASP A 71 -6.16 -17.21 -2.07
N GLY A 72 -6.92 -17.05 -0.97
CA GLY A 72 -7.46 -18.16 -0.19
C GLY A 72 -8.52 -18.98 -0.93
N LEU A 73 -9.19 -18.38 -1.92
CA LEU A 73 -10.18 -19.07 -2.77
C LEU A 73 -9.60 -19.49 -4.13
N GLY A 74 -8.34 -19.12 -4.44
CA GLY A 74 -7.72 -19.38 -5.74
C GLY A 74 -8.42 -18.65 -6.89
N LEU A 75 -8.84 -17.40 -6.65
CA LEU A 75 -9.45 -16.59 -7.71
C LEU A 75 -8.39 -16.17 -8.73
N GLU A 76 -8.68 -16.41 -10.01
CA GLU A 76 -7.87 -15.89 -11.11
C GLU A 76 -8.34 -14.48 -11.50
N PRO A 77 -7.43 -13.59 -11.93
CA PRO A 77 -7.81 -12.28 -12.48
C PRO A 77 -8.79 -12.42 -13.65
N GLU A 78 -9.72 -11.47 -13.79
CA GLU A 78 -10.63 -11.47 -14.93
C GLU A 78 -9.88 -11.26 -16.26
N GLU A 79 -10.35 -11.87 -17.34
CA GLU A 79 -9.66 -11.84 -18.65
C GLU A 79 -9.43 -10.42 -19.22
N PHE A 80 -10.23 -9.44 -18.79
CA PHE A 80 -10.09 -8.04 -19.23
C PHE A 80 -9.07 -7.24 -18.41
N ILE A 81 -8.54 -7.82 -17.32
CA ILE A 81 -7.47 -7.24 -16.52
C ILE A 81 -6.13 -7.59 -17.19
N ASP A 82 -5.32 -6.56 -17.44
CA ASP A 82 -3.96 -6.75 -17.94
C ASP A 82 -3.18 -7.65 -16.98
N PRO A 83 -2.30 -8.56 -17.43
CA PRO A 83 -1.48 -9.39 -16.54
C PRO A 83 -0.69 -8.61 -15.48
N LYS A 84 -0.42 -7.32 -15.69
CA LYS A 84 0.20 -6.42 -14.70
C LYS A 84 -0.77 -5.80 -13.69
N GLY A 85 -2.08 -5.97 -13.87
CA GLY A 85 -3.14 -5.52 -12.97
C GLY A 85 -3.74 -4.14 -13.27
N TYR A 86 -3.33 -3.45 -14.34
CA TYR A 86 -3.86 -2.14 -14.75
C TYR A 86 -3.68 -1.90 -16.26
N LYS A 87 -4.59 -1.13 -16.87
CA LYS A 87 -4.48 -0.75 -18.29
C LYS A 87 -3.48 0.39 -18.49
N LYS A 88 -2.71 0.31 -19.58
CA LYS A 88 -1.99 1.45 -20.16
C LYS A 88 -2.95 2.48 -20.76
#